data_AF-A0A6P2MVV1-F1
#
_entry.id   AF-A0A6P2MVV1-F1
#
_cell.length_a   1.000
_cell.length_b   1.000
_cell.length_c   1.000
_cell.angle_alpha   90.00
_cell.angle_beta   90.00
_cell.angle_gamma   90.00
#
_symmetry.space_group_name_H-M   'P 1'
#
loop_
_entity.id
_entity.type
_entity.pdbx_description
1 polymer ?
#
loop_
_entity_poly.entity_id
_entity_poly.type
_entity_poly.pdbx_seq_one_letter_code
_entity_poly.pdbx_strand_id
1 'polypeptide(L)'
;MREDIERYLADTSEATAKAVATGTGLPQLDVTKELNRMLGDGLVEREKRAGGGNEYVYWLARAVQTPPPPGNTPPAAAAPALASVGLVEKSLDPNTGVIDVARIIADLRADIERLTAERDAAHLKADTWRANAATLEARIDELTLGPVGARAPLFVTVGRTCKPQRHTSLELAQRRGSALVRSEQESEVLVLEPVGRIVRGTQWMPR
;
A
#
# COMPACT_ATOMS: atom_id res chain seq x y z
N MET A 1 -3.23 18.87 24.67
CA MET A 1 -2.75 18.05 23.53
C MET A 1 -3.75 16.98 23.14
N ARG A 2 -4.02 15.96 23.97
CA ARG A 2 -5.03 14.92 23.67
C ARG A 2 -6.40 15.53 23.36
N GLU A 3 -6.91 16.38 24.24
CA GLU A 3 -8.20 17.07 24.09
C GLU A 3 -8.28 17.93 22.82
N ASP A 4 -7.16 18.54 22.40
CA ASP A 4 -7.10 19.37 21.20
C ASP A 4 -7.20 18.51 19.93
N ILE A 5 -6.56 17.33 19.94
CA ILE A 5 -6.66 16.33 18.86
C ILE A 5 -8.08 15.76 18.80
N GLU A 6 -8.69 15.42 19.94
CA GLU A 6 -10.07 14.92 20.00
C GLU A 6 -11.06 15.94 19.47
N ARG A 7 -10.96 17.20 19.89
CA ARG A 7 -11.81 18.29 19.40
C ARG A 7 -11.67 18.47 17.88
N TYR A 8 -10.43 18.48 17.38
CA TYR A 8 -10.16 18.62 15.96
C TYR A 8 -10.74 17.46 15.13
N LEU A 9 -10.64 16.23 15.62
CA LEU A 9 -11.20 15.05 14.95
C LEU A 9 -12.72 14.99 15.06
N ALA A 10 -13.32 15.49 16.14
CA ALA A 10 -14.77 15.62 16.27
C ALA A 10 -15.33 16.62 15.24
N ASP A 11 -14.62 17.74 15.01
CA ASP A 11 -15.04 18.77 14.06
C ASP A 11 -14.81 18.37 12.60
N THR A 12 -13.71 17.67 12.30
CA THR A 12 -13.29 17.32 10.93
C THR A 12 -13.78 15.93 10.49
N SER A 13 -14.31 15.12 11.41
CA SER A 13 -14.66 13.69 11.24
C SER A 13 -13.48 12.75 11.00
N GLU A 14 -12.58 13.07 10.06
CA GLU A 14 -11.36 12.30 9.80
C GLU A 14 -10.19 13.22 9.40
N ALA A 15 -8.97 12.88 9.79
CA ALA A 15 -7.78 13.67 9.43
C ALA A 15 -6.49 12.86 9.46
N THR A 16 -5.48 13.31 8.70
CA THR A 16 -4.13 12.75 8.81
C THR A 16 -3.34 13.43 9.92
N ALA A 17 -2.28 12.79 10.43
CA ALA A 17 -1.43 13.38 11.48
C ALA A 17 -0.85 14.75 11.08
N LYS A 18 -0.58 14.97 9.77
CA LYS A 18 -0.14 16.26 9.25
C LYS A 18 -1.24 17.32 9.31
N ALA A 19 -2.46 16.96 8.91
CA ALA A 19 -3.62 17.85 8.98
C ALA A 19 -3.94 18.25 10.43
N VAL A 20 -3.94 17.29 11.36
CA VAL A 20 -4.14 17.54 12.79
C VAL A 20 -3.05 18.46 13.34
N ALA A 21 -1.78 18.20 13.03
CA ALA A 21 -0.66 19.06 13.47
C ALA A 21 -0.81 20.50 12.96
N THR A 22 -1.24 20.65 11.70
CA THR A 22 -1.45 21.97 11.08
C THR A 22 -2.64 22.69 11.72
N GLY A 23 -3.75 21.99 11.94
CA GLY A 23 -4.99 22.56 12.49
C GLY A 23 -4.94 22.87 13.99
N THR A 24 -4.09 22.16 14.75
CA THR A 24 -3.90 22.38 16.19
C THR A 24 -2.68 23.24 16.52
N GLY A 25 -1.80 23.50 15.54
CA GLY A 25 -0.53 24.22 15.74
C GLY A 25 0.51 23.43 16.54
N LEU A 26 0.31 22.12 16.73
CA LEU A 26 1.19 21.24 17.50
C LEU A 26 2.27 20.60 16.62
N PRO A 27 3.45 20.25 17.16
CA PRO A 27 4.49 19.53 16.42
C PRO A 27 4.00 18.16 15.92
N GLN A 28 4.20 17.88 14.63
CA GLN A 28 3.71 16.65 13.99
C GLN A 28 4.21 15.36 14.66
N LEU A 29 5.45 15.34 15.14
CA LEU A 29 6.01 14.18 15.84
C LEU A 29 5.25 13.87 17.13
N ASP A 30 4.88 14.90 17.88
CA ASP A 30 4.17 14.73 19.14
C ASP A 30 2.72 14.33 18.88
N VAL A 31 2.08 14.90 17.85
CA VAL A 31 0.74 14.50 17.39
C VAL A 31 0.74 13.03 16.98
N THR A 32 1.77 12.57 16.27
CA THR A 32 1.89 11.16 15.85
C THR A 32 2.06 10.22 17.04
N LYS A 33 2.85 10.61 18.05
CA LYS A 33 3.01 9.81 19.29
C LYS A 33 1.69 9.71 20.06
N GLU A 34 0.99 10.83 20.22
CA GLU A 34 -0.27 10.86 20.97
C GLU A 34 -1.38 10.11 20.21
N LEU A 35 -1.48 10.23 18.89
CA LEU A 35 -2.42 9.43 18.08
C LEU A 35 -2.16 7.92 18.20
N ASN A 36 -0.90 7.48 18.25
CA ASN A 36 -0.58 6.06 18.47
C ASN A 36 -0.94 5.60 19.90
N ARG A 37 -0.83 6.49 20.89
CA ARG A 37 -1.30 6.22 22.27
C ARG A 37 -2.82 6.11 22.31
N MET A 38 -3.54 7.05 21.70
CA MET A 38 -5.01 7.06 21.61
C MET A 38 -5.55 5.84 20.85
N LEU A 39 -4.82 5.37 19.83
CA LEU A 39 -5.11 4.10 19.14
C LEU A 39 -4.98 2.90 20.10
N GLY A 40 -3.92 2.87 20.92
CA GLY A 40 -3.74 1.85 21.96
C GLY A 40 -4.82 1.89 23.04
N ASP A 41 -5.31 3.08 23.38
CA ASP A 41 -6.40 3.32 24.33
C ASP A 41 -7.80 3.04 23.71
N GLY A 42 -7.88 2.76 22.40
CA GLY A 42 -9.14 2.52 21.69
C GLY A 42 -10.01 3.76 21.46
N LEU A 43 -9.46 4.96 21.62
CA LEU A 43 -10.17 6.24 21.43
C LEU A 43 -10.22 6.68 19.96
N VAL A 44 -9.25 6.23 19.17
CA VAL A 44 -9.08 6.62 17.76
C VAL A 44 -8.84 5.37 16.94
N GLU A 45 -9.45 5.31 15.77
CA GLU A 45 -9.19 4.29 14.76
C GLU A 45 -8.32 4.88 13.64
N ARG A 46 -7.68 4.00 12.85
CA ARG A 46 -6.89 4.42 11.70
C ARG A 46 -7.05 3.49 10.51
N GLU A 47 -6.95 4.06 9.32
CA GLU A 47 -6.83 3.32 8.07
C GLU A 47 -5.75 3.90 7.17
N LYS A 48 -5.13 3.02 6.38
CA LYS A 48 -4.13 3.42 5.40
C LYS A 48 -4.84 3.88 4.14
N ARG A 49 -4.65 5.15 3.75
CA ARG A 49 -5.31 5.70 2.56
C ARG A 49 -4.78 5.03 1.28
N ALA A 50 -5.69 4.43 0.51
CA ALA A 50 -5.35 3.86 -0.79
C ALA A 50 -4.93 4.98 -1.76
N GLY A 51 -3.79 4.81 -2.44
CA GLY A 51 -3.28 5.75 -3.44
C GLY A 51 -2.55 7.00 -2.91
N GLY A 52 -2.47 7.20 -1.59
CA GLY A 52 -1.88 8.39 -0.95
C GLY A 52 -0.51 8.17 -0.28
N GLY A 53 0.19 7.08 -0.56
CA GLY A 53 1.48 6.75 0.07
C GLY A 53 1.37 6.01 1.41
N ASN A 54 2.31 6.27 2.33
CA ASN A 54 2.41 5.58 3.63
C ASN A 54 1.69 6.34 4.77
N GLU A 55 0.70 7.17 4.44
CA GLU A 55 -0.02 8.01 5.39
C GLU A 55 -1.29 7.32 5.93
N TYR A 56 -1.52 7.47 7.24
CA TYR A 56 -2.73 7.01 7.91
C TYR A 56 -3.71 8.16 8.10
N VAL A 57 -4.99 7.85 7.93
CA VAL A 57 -6.11 8.71 8.31
C VAL A 57 -6.63 8.22 9.66
N TYR A 58 -6.96 9.15 10.54
CA TYR A 58 -7.42 8.90 11.91
C TYR A 58 -8.81 9.49 12.11
N TRP A 59 -9.66 8.81 12.87
CA TRP A 59 -10.98 9.29 13.30
C TRP A 59 -11.32 8.78 14.71
N LEU A 60 -12.23 9.46 15.41
CA LEU A 60 -12.67 9.02 16.74
C LEU A 60 -13.39 7.67 16.65
N ALA A 61 -13.01 6.73 17.52
CA ALA A 61 -13.66 5.44 17.62
C ALA A 61 -15.13 5.65 18.02
N ARG A 62 -16.05 4.97 17.33
CA ARG A 62 -17.47 5.08 17.64
C ARG A 62 -17.71 4.42 18.98
N ALA A 63 -18.06 5.19 20.01
CA ALA A 63 -18.51 4.62 21.27
C ALA A 63 -19.69 3.68 20.96
N VAL A 64 -19.54 2.39 21.28
CA VAL A 64 -20.65 1.44 21.28
C VAL A 64 -21.67 2.00 22.26
N GLN A 65 -22.76 2.57 21.74
CA GLN A 65 -23.94 2.85 22.56
C GLN A 65 -24.33 1.53 23.23
N THR A 66 -24.21 1.47 24.54
CA THR A 66 -24.77 0.40 25.34
C THR A 66 -26.27 0.33 25.03
N PRO A 67 -26.79 -0.82 24.55
CA PRO A 67 -28.21 -0.93 24.25
C PRO A 67 -29.01 -0.65 25.54
N PRO A 68 -30.07 0.16 25.50
CA PRO A 68 -30.94 0.36 26.65
C PRO A 68 -31.56 -0.99 27.09
N PRO A 69 -31.76 -1.20 28.40
CA PRO A 69 -32.22 -2.48 28.94
C PRO A 69 -33.61 -2.88 28.38
N PRO A 70 -33.92 -4.19 28.31
CA PRO A 70 -35.13 -4.69 27.66
C PRO A 70 -36.36 -4.37 28.49
N GLY A 71 -37.09 -3.32 28.09
CA GLY A 71 -38.44 -3.02 28.56
C GLY A 71 -39.48 -3.73 27.69
N ASN A 72 -40.14 -4.74 28.25
CA ASN A 72 -41.25 -5.48 27.66
C ASN A 72 -42.40 -4.57 27.21
N THR A 73 -42.61 -4.40 25.90
CA THR A 73 -43.94 -4.46 25.24
C THR A 73 -43.73 -4.45 23.72
N PRO A 74 -44.38 -5.34 22.92
CA PRO A 74 -44.25 -5.30 21.47
C PRO A 74 -45.28 -4.36 20.83
N PRO A 75 -44.87 -3.32 20.07
CA PRO A 75 -45.74 -2.66 19.10
C PRO A 75 -45.52 -3.28 17.72
N ALA A 76 -46.64 -3.48 17.04
CA ALA A 76 -46.76 -4.12 15.74
C ALA A 76 -45.86 -3.52 14.65
N ALA A 77 -45.47 -4.38 13.71
CA ALA A 77 -44.75 -4.03 12.49
C ALA A 77 -45.44 -2.89 11.72
N ALA A 78 -44.81 -1.71 11.73
CA ALA A 78 -45.14 -0.63 10.82
C ALA A 78 -44.18 -0.68 9.63
N ALA A 79 -44.75 -0.81 8.43
CA ALA A 79 -44.05 -0.73 7.15
C ALA A 79 -43.28 0.60 7.01
N PRO A 80 -42.18 0.66 6.25
CA PRO A 80 -41.41 1.89 6.08
C PRO A 80 -42.24 2.89 5.25
N ALA A 81 -42.67 3.98 5.89
CA ALA A 81 -43.22 5.12 5.19
C ALA A 81 -42.10 5.84 4.43
N LEU A 82 -42.25 5.97 3.11
CA LEU A 82 -41.41 6.84 2.30
C LEU A 82 -41.60 8.28 2.77
N ALA A 83 -40.56 8.86 3.36
CA ALA A 83 -40.52 10.27 3.69
C ALA A 83 -40.62 11.08 2.39
N SER A 84 -41.76 11.75 2.18
CA SER A 84 -41.88 12.82 1.19
C SER A 84 -40.97 13.97 1.62
N VAL A 85 -39.90 14.20 0.86
CA VAL A 85 -39.08 15.41 0.98
C VAL A 85 -39.97 16.58 0.58
N GLY A 86 -40.17 17.49 1.53
CA GLY A 86 -41.01 18.67 1.36
C GLY A 86 -40.59 19.51 0.15
N LEU A 87 -41.60 19.89 -0.64
CA LEU A 87 -41.52 20.86 -1.70
C LEU A 87 -41.06 22.21 -1.12
N VAL A 88 -39.79 22.56 -1.32
CA VAL A 88 -39.31 23.93 -1.16
C VAL A 88 -39.75 24.68 -2.43
N GLU A 89 -40.93 25.32 -2.38
CA GLU A 89 -41.33 26.33 -3.37
C GLU A 89 -40.42 27.55 -3.21
N LYS A 90 -39.26 27.50 -3.87
CA LYS A 90 -38.46 28.68 -4.17
C LYS A 90 -38.47 28.85 -5.67
N SER A 91 -39.17 29.91 -6.09
CA SER A 91 -39.29 30.44 -7.44
C SER A 91 -38.05 30.13 -8.30
N LEU A 92 -38.21 29.29 -9.32
CA LEU A 92 -37.17 28.98 -10.30
C LEU A 92 -37.24 30.01 -11.43
N ASP A 93 -36.14 30.73 -11.64
CA ASP A 93 -35.94 31.62 -12.77
C ASP A 93 -36.22 30.90 -14.10
N PRO A 94 -36.91 31.55 -15.07
CA PRO A 94 -37.30 30.94 -16.34
C PRO A 94 -36.13 30.65 -17.29
N ASN A 95 -34.89 30.95 -16.89
CA ASN A 95 -33.67 30.62 -17.62
C ASN A 95 -32.95 29.38 -17.10
N THR A 96 -33.62 28.55 -16.30
CA THR A 96 -33.08 27.24 -15.89
C THR A 96 -33.09 26.32 -17.12
N GLY A 97 -31.99 26.32 -17.87
CA GLY A 97 -31.81 25.47 -19.04
C GLY A 97 -32.18 24.03 -18.71
N VAL A 98 -33.02 23.42 -19.54
CA VAL A 98 -33.48 22.04 -19.37
C VAL A 98 -32.26 21.14 -19.25
N ILE A 99 -32.01 20.65 -18.04
CA ILE A 99 -30.94 19.69 -17.78
C ILE A 99 -31.35 18.40 -18.48
N ASP A 100 -30.63 18.04 -19.55
CA ASP A 100 -30.83 16.78 -20.25
C ASP A 100 -30.28 15.64 -19.40
N VAL A 101 -31.13 15.14 -18.49
CA VAL A 101 -30.83 14.04 -17.57
C VAL A 101 -30.47 12.77 -18.35
N ALA A 102 -31.06 12.55 -19.53
CA ALA A 102 -30.77 11.37 -20.34
C ALA A 102 -29.34 11.42 -20.88
N ARG A 103 -28.88 12.59 -21.35
CA ARG A 103 -27.49 12.79 -21.76
C ARG A 103 -26.51 12.60 -20.59
N ILE A 104 -26.80 13.17 -19.43
CA ILE A 104 -25.96 13.00 -18.24
C ILE A 104 -25.84 11.53 -17.84
N ILE A 105 -26.94 10.78 -17.87
CA ILE A 105 -26.92 9.34 -17.55
C ILE A 105 -26.09 8.57 -18.60
N ALA A 106 -26.18 8.92 -19.88
CA ALA A 106 -25.38 8.28 -20.93
C ALA A 106 -23.88 8.56 -20.75
N ASP A 107 -23.52 9.81 -20.49
CA ASP A 107 -22.13 10.23 -20.26
C ASP A 107 -21.55 9.55 -19.01
N LEU A 108 -22.30 9.51 -17.91
CA LEU A 108 -21.87 8.83 -16.68
C LEU A 108 -21.68 7.32 -16.89
N ARG A 109 -22.53 6.67 -17.70
CA ARG A 109 -22.36 5.25 -18.04
C ARG A 109 -21.08 5.01 -18.85
N ALA A 110 -20.83 5.86 -19.85
CA ALA A 110 -19.60 5.80 -20.64
C ALA A 110 -18.35 6.02 -19.77
N ASP A 111 -18.41 6.96 -18.83
CA ASP A 111 -17.33 7.21 -17.88
C ASP A 111 -17.11 6.02 -16.93
N ILE A 112 -18.19 5.39 -16.43
CA ILE A 112 -18.09 4.18 -15.60
C ILE A 112 -17.43 3.04 -16.37
N GLU A 113 -17.80 2.82 -17.63
CA GLU A 113 -17.20 1.79 -18.48
C GLU A 113 -15.70 2.06 -18.70
N ARG A 114 -15.33 3.31 -19.03
CA ARG A 114 -13.93 3.71 -19.19
C ARG A 114 -13.13 3.49 -17.90
N LEU A 115 -13.63 4.00 -16.77
CA LEU A 115 -12.95 3.89 -15.48
C LEU A 115 -12.82 2.43 -15.02
N THR A 116 -13.80 1.59 -15.33
CA THR A 116 -13.74 0.15 -15.06
C THR A 116 -12.63 -0.51 -15.86
N ALA A 117 -12.54 -0.22 -17.17
CA ALA A 117 -11.48 -0.76 -18.02
C ALA A 117 -10.08 -0.29 -17.58
N GLU A 118 -9.94 0.98 -17.21
CA GLU A 118 -8.68 1.54 -16.71
C GLU A 118 -8.26 0.89 -15.38
N ARG A 119 -9.21 0.72 -14.45
CA ARG A 119 -9.00 0.05 -13.17
C ARG A 119 -8.53 -1.39 -13.39
N ASP A 120 -9.19 -2.13 -14.26
CA ASP A 120 -8.86 -3.54 -14.52
C ASP A 120 -7.47 -3.67 -15.17
N ALA A 121 -7.12 -2.78 -16.10
CA ALA A 121 -5.78 -2.72 -16.67
C ALA A 121 -4.70 -2.35 -15.62
N ALA A 122 -5.02 -1.47 -14.67
CA ALA A 122 -4.12 -1.12 -13.58
C ALA A 122 -3.92 -2.30 -12.61
N HIS A 123 -4.98 -3.04 -12.27
CA HIS A 123 -4.88 -4.25 -11.45
C HIS A 123 -4.00 -5.31 -12.11
N LEU A 124 -4.20 -5.57 -13.40
CA LEU A 124 -3.37 -6.52 -14.16
C LEU A 124 -1.88 -6.15 -14.12
N LYS A 125 -1.56 -4.86 -14.30
CA LYS A 125 -0.17 -4.36 -14.20
C LYS A 125 0.38 -4.53 -12.78
N ALA A 126 -0.41 -4.21 -11.76
CA ALA A 126 0.00 -4.37 -10.37
C ALA A 126 0.29 -5.83 -10.03
N ASP A 127 -0.55 -6.77 -10.48
CA ASP A 127 -0.34 -8.20 -10.28
C ASP A 127 0.91 -8.69 -11.01
N THR A 128 1.13 -8.23 -12.24
CA THR A 128 2.35 -8.51 -13.00
C THR A 128 3.59 -8.02 -12.25
N TRP A 129 3.55 -6.80 -11.71
CA TRP A 129 4.66 -6.24 -10.93
C TRP A 129 4.89 -6.97 -9.61
N ARG A 130 3.84 -7.40 -8.91
CA ARG A 130 3.96 -8.23 -7.71
C ARG A 130 4.60 -9.58 -8.02
N ALA A 131 4.17 -10.24 -9.10
CA ALA A 131 4.76 -11.51 -9.53
C ALA A 131 6.24 -11.36 -9.92
N ASN A 132 6.58 -10.30 -10.65
CA ASN A 132 7.97 -9.98 -10.99
C ASN A 132 8.81 -9.68 -9.74
N ALA A 133 8.27 -8.91 -8.79
CA ALA A 133 8.94 -8.61 -7.53
C ALA A 133 9.20 -9.88 -6.72
N ALA A 134 8.20 -10.76 -6.56
CA ALA A 134 8.36 -12.05 -5.88
C ALA A 134 9.41 -12.94 -6.55
N THR A 135 9.45 -12.95 -7.90
CA THR A 135 10.48 -13.68 -8.66
C THR A 135 11.88 -13.11 -8.42
N LEU A 136 12.01 -11.78 -8.39
CA LEU A 136 13.28 -11.11 -8.10
C LEU A 136 13.72 -11.34 -6.65
N GLU A 137 12.81 -11.30 -5.69
CA GLU A 137 13.08 -11.59 -4.28
C GLU A 137 13.55 -13.04 -4.09
N ALA A 138 12.83 -14.01 -4.63
CA ALA A 138 13.25 -15.42 -4.59
C ALA A 138 14.63 -15.63 -5.21
N ARG A 139 14.92 -14.93 -6.30
CA ARG A 139 16.24 -14.97 -6.95
C ARG A 139 17.30 -14.24 -6.12
N ILE A 140 16.96 -13.16 -5.43
CA ILE A 140 17.86 -12.51 -4.49
C ILE A 140 18.15 -13.45 -3.33
N ASP A 141 17.16 -14.15 -2.78
CA ASP A 141 17.36 -15.12 -1.69
C ASP A 141 18.27 -16.27 -2.14
N GLU A 142 18.00 -16.87 -3.30
CA GLU A 142 18.91 -17.84 -3.93
C GLU A 142 20.33 -17.26 -4.10
N LEU A 143 20.40 -15.97 -4.44
CA LEU A 143 21.63 -15.20 -4.60
C LEU A 143 22.09 -14.44 -3.35
N THR A 144 21.64 -14.69 -2.12
CA THR A 144 22.18 -13.95 -0.96
C THR A 144 22.18 -14.80 0.29
N LEU A 145 21.18 -15.66 0.40
CA LEU A 145 20.92 -16.52 1.53
C LEU A 145 20.95 -17.96 1.01
N GLY A 146 22.15 -18.54 0.94
CA GLY A 146 22.21 -19.98 1.21
C GLY A 146 21.52 -20.27 2.56
N PRO A 147 21.07 -21.50 2.84
CA PRO A 147 20.38 -21.82 4.09
C PRO A 147 21.15 -21.25 5.28
N VAL A 148 20.47 -20.72 6.29
CA VAL A 148 21.10 -20.01 7.43
C VAL A 148 22.28 -20.84 7.98
N GLY A 149 23.51 -20.34 7.79
CA GLY A 149 24.75 -21.06 8.12
C GLY A 149 25.57 -21.60 6.93
N ALA A 150 25.04 -21.57 5.71
CA ALA A 150 25.78 -21.87 4.50
C ALA A 150 26.85 -20.80 4.27
N ARG A 151 28.12 -21.21 4.31
CA ARG A 151 29.24 -20.38 3.86
C ARG A 151 28.88 -19.79 2.50
N ALA A 152 28.98 -18.46 2.38
CA ALA A 152 28.76 -17.79 1.11
C ALA A 152 29.60 -18.50 0.02
N PRO A 153 29.03 -18.79 -1.16
CA PRO A 153 29.78 -19.44 -2.22
C PRO A 153 31.05 -18.66 -2.51
N LEU A 154 32.17 -19.37 -2.59
CA LEU A 154 33.50 -18.77 -2.59
C LEU A 154 33.79 -18.01 -3.88
N PHE A 155 33.15 -18.39 -5.00
CA PHE A 155 33.43 -17.84 -6.31
C PHE A 155 32.16 -17.58 -7.12
N VAL A 156 32.21 -16.59 -8.00
CA VAL A 156 31.13 -16.22 -8.93
C VAL A 156 31.69 -16.11 -10.34
N THR A 157 31.10 -16.82 -11.29
CA THR A 157 31.37 -16.63 -12.72
C THR A 157 30.41 -15.58 -13.28
N VAL A 158 30.95 -14.57 -13.95
CA VAL A 158 30.18 -13.50 -14.63
C VAL A 158 30.66 -13.39 -16.08
N GLY A 159 29.75 -13.51 -17.03
CA GLY A 159 30.00 -13.26 -18.46
C GLY A 159 29.12 -12.14 -19.00
N ARG A 160 29.29 -11.79 -20.29
CA ARG A 160 28.55 -10.72 -20.94
C ARG A 160 27.08 -11.06 -21.14
N THR A 161 26.78 -12.29 -21.53
CA THR A 161 25.42 -12.74 -21.87
C THR A 161 24.90 -13.83 -20.95
N CYS A 162 25.81 -14.61 -20.36
CA CYS A 162 25.50 -15.74 -19.54
C CYS A 162 25.09 -15.30 -18.14
N LYS A 163 24.19 -16.07 -17.54
CA LYS A 163 23.72 -15.79 -16.18
C LYS A 163 24.88 -15.97 -15.19
N PRO A 164 25.11 -14.99 -14.29
CA PRO A 164 26.03 -15.17 -13.19
C PRO A 164 25.70 -16.43 -12.41
N GLN A 165 26.71 -17.22 -12.05
CA GLN A 165 26.54 -18.43 -11.25
C GLN A 165 27.60 -18.51 -10.17
N ARG A 166 27.19 -19.04 -9.03
CA ARG A 166 28.00 -19.23 -7.84
C ARG A 166 28.56 -20.64 -7.79
N HIS A 167 29.75 -20.74 -7.21
CA HIS A 167 30.49 -21.98 -7.09
C HIS A 167 31.01 -22.14 -5.67
N THR A 168 31.02 -23.38 -5.20
CA THR A 168 31.56 -23.75 -3.89
C THR A 168 33.08 -23.88 -3.90
N SER A 169 33.72 -24.01 -5.07
CA SER A 169 35.18 -24.05 -5.22
C SER A 169 35.66 -23.30 -6.47
N LEU A 170 36.96 -22.98 -6.50
CA LEU A 170 37.60 -22.31 -7.64
C LEU A 170 37.61 -23.20 -8.87
N GLU A 171 37.85 -24.51 -8.71
CA GLU A 171 37.93 -25.42 -9.85
C GLU A 171 36.60 -25.51 -10.59
N LEU A 172 35.47 -25.51 -9.87
CA LEU A 172 34.14 -25.51 -10.48
C LEU A 172 33.86 -24.22 -11.25
N ALA A 173 34.26 -23.08 -10.68
CA ALA A 173 34.12 -21.79 -11.34
C ALA A 173 34.96 -21.70 -12.62
N GLN A 174 36.22 -22.13 -12.55
CA GLN A 174 37.13 -22.21 -13.70
C GLN A 174 36.57 -23.15 -14.77
N ARG A 175 36.11 -24.34 -14.38
CA ARG A 175 35.55 -25.33 -15.31
C ARG A 175 34.36 -24.77 -16.08
N ARG A 176 33.45 -24.05 -15.40
CA ARG A 176 32.32 -23.38 -16.05
C ARG A 176 32.80 -22.25 -16.97
N GLY A 177 33.67 -21.37 -16.49
CA GLY A 177 34.21 -20.27 -17.30
C GLY A 177 34.87 -20.77 -18.57
N SER A 178 35.74 -21.78 -18.46
CA SER A 178 36.36 -22.42 -19.62
C SER A 178 35.36 -23.10 -20.55
N ALA A 179 34.26 -23.65 -20.04
CA ALA A 179 33.23 -24.26 -20.89
C ALA A 179 32.46 -23.22 -21.70
N LEU A 180 32.10 -22.08 -21.08
CA LEU A 180 31.39 -20.98 -21.73
C LEU A 180 32.20 -20.29 -22.82
N VAL A 181 33.51 -20.12 -22.59
CA VAL A 181 34.41 -19.56 -23.61
C VAL A 181 34.64 -20.57 -24.74
N ARG A 182 34.83 -21.86 -24.41
CA ARG A 182 35.03 -22.91 -25.43
C ARG A 182 33.81 -23.16 -26.29
N SER A 183 32.60 -22.91 -25.78
CA SER A 183 31.36 -23.07 -26.55
C SER A 183 30.99 -21.81 -27.36
N GLU A 184 31.87 -20.80 -27.42
CA GLU A 184 31.64 -19.50 -28.07
C GLU A 184 30.40 -18.74 -27.54
N GLN A 185 29.88 -19.15 -26.38
CA GLN A 185 28.78 -18.44 -25.72
C GLN A 185 29.26 -17.13 -25.09
N GLU A 186 30.53 -17.07 -24.72
CA GLU A 186 31.18 -15.91 -24.13
C GLU A 186 32.55 -15.67 -24.74
N SER A 187 32.89 -14.41 -24.99
CA SER A 187 34.26 -14.03 -25.35
C SER A 187 35.18 -13.97 -24.13
N GLU A 188 34.60 -13.73 -22.96
CA GLU A 188 35.32 -13.60 -21.69
C GLU A 188 34.37 -13.96 -20.53
N VAL A 189 34.88 -14.71 -19.55
CA VAL A 189 34.17 -14.99 -18.30
C VAL A 189 35.08 -14.67 -17.13
N LEU A 190 34.64 -13.76 -16.27
CA LEU A 190 35.33 -13.40 -15.04
C LEU A 190 34.99 -14.39 -13.93
N VAL A 191 36.02 -14.93 -13.29
CA VAL A 191 35.89 -15.73 -12.06
C VAL A 191 36.26 -14.84 -10.88
N LEU A 192 35.27 -14.42 -10.11
CA LEU A 192 35.41 -13.43 -9.05
C LEU A 192 35.27 -14.09 -7.68
N GLU A 193 36.11 -13.66 -6.74
CA GLU A 193 35.99 -14.02 -5.32
C GLU A 193 35.34 -12.86 -4.55
N PRO A 194 34.22 -13.08 -3.83
CA PRO A 194 33.58 -12.04 -3.04
C PRO A 194 34.46 -11.64 -1.85
N VAL A 195 34.76 -10.34 -1.72
CA VAL A 195 35.57 -9.78 -0.62
C VAL A 195 34.73 -9.30 0.58
N GLY A 196 33.42 -9.22 0.42
CA GLY A 196 32.48 -8.81 1.46
C GLY A 196 31.06 -8.69 0.92
N ARG A 197 30.11 -8.35 1.80
CA ARG A 197 28.68 -8.19 1.46
C ARG A 197 28.06 -6.99 2.18
N ILE A 198 27.04 -6.41 1.56
CA ILE A 198 26.18 -5.36 2.16
C ILE A 198 24.72 -5.72 1.91
N VAL A 199 23.86 -5.50 2.92
CA VAL A 199 22.43 -5.82 2.85
C VAL A 199 21.63 -4.55 3.16
N ARG A 200 20.39 -4.44 2.66
CA ARG A 200 19.54 -3.27 2.89
C ARG A 200 19.38 -3.04 4.40
N GLY A 201 19.70 -1.82 4.86
CA GLY A 201 19.61 -1.42 6.26
C GLY A 201 20.77 -1.88 7.15
N THR A 202 21.87 -2.39 6.59
CA THR A 202 23.04 -2.87 7.35
C THR A 202 24.36 -2.25 6.88
N GLN A 203 25.38 -2.41 7.71
CA GLN A 203 26.77 -2.01 7.42
C GLN A 203 27.52 -3.10 6.63
N TRP A 204 28.60 -2.70 5.95
CA TRP A 204 29.51 -3.61 5.25
C TRP A 204 29.96 -4.75 6.15
N MET A 205 29.84 -5.98 5.65
CA MET A 205 30.36 -7.19 6.29
C MET A 205 31.54 -7.69 5.46
N PRO A 206 32.79 -7.61 5.96
CA PRO A 206 33.90 -8.29 5.33
C PRO A 206 33.66 -9.81 5.36
N ARG A 207 34.31 -10.52 4.44
CA ARG A 207 34.22 -11.98 4.36
C ARG A 207 34.80 -12.67 5.59
#